data_AF-A0A931Z9N3-F1
#
_entry.id   AF-A0A931Z9N3-F1
#
_cell.length_a   1.000
_cell.length_b   1.000
_cell.length_c   1.000
_cell.angle_alpha   90.00
_cell.angle_beta   90.00
_cell.angle_gamma   90.00
#
_symmetry.space_group_name_H-M   'P 1'
#
loop_
_entity.id
_entity.type
_entity.pdbx_description
1 polymer ?
#
loop_
_entity_poly.entity_id
_entity_poly.type
_entity_poly.pdbx_seq_one_letter_code
_entity_poly.pdbx_strand_id
1 'polypeptide(L)'
;MSRNPTALRVGMSGLLRGRRYTVRGWVVFSVVVDGETYYWTEFNVADERGVAATLVFEETEDGPTWKWFTLLEPRRPLTIAEAAAKRAGDTVEFEGRQIPITLVSESHAVEIEGEAPGGVLRGEVARYFNADAGEQRLFVATWLGEKIEFYIGQTIGRKLVESAFGLPPTKSFNENFSSATSDSSADLEYVKNGAWALVVLGVFALRFIFENYDPEPDVRFAAPPAMTPAPASGLAVGARGTLVGRTTEVVEYADGEVAMRGARFHANEFLLRVADRGEALLVQGWRGDPNHWLLLRPIVVPATFTPTWAGGLRRGSGFQVEGRRFETVDVWLERPKPAKGVRAGTPWAQSTLYGLVARNGEEWLLCRWDEKEIRWYLGRALSAATVAAAFPRS
;
A
#
# COMPACT_ATOMS: atom_id res chain seq x y z
N MET A 1 -3.45 -19.63 -1.72
CA MET A 1 -4.40 -19.65 -2.85
C MET A 1 -4.03 -18.35 -3.44
N SER A 2 -3.48 -18.41 -4.63
CA SER A 2 -3.46 -17.25 -5.46
C SER A 2 -4.22 -17.63 -6.72
N ARG A 3 -5.50 -17.97 -6.52
CA ARG A 3 -6.41 -17.99 -7.64
C ARG A 3 -6.43 -16.57 -8.17
N ASN A 4 -6.31 -16.44 -9.48
CA ASN A 4 -6.50 -15.19 -10.20
C ASN A 4 -7.60 -14.32 -9.55
N PRO A 5 -7.24 -13.17 -8.95
CA PRO A 5 -8.13 -12.32 -8.17
C PRO A 5 -9.09 -11.50 -9.06
N THR A 6 -9.00 -11.66 -10.38
CA THR A 6 -9.77 -10.91 -11.37
C THR A 6 -10.84 -11.78 -12.01
N ALA A 7 -11.70 -11.18 -12.84
CA ALA A 7 -12.65 -11.91 -13.68
C ALA A 7 -12.05 -12.39 -15.02
N LEU A 8 -10.81 -12.01 -15.36
CA LEU A 8 -10.15 -12.49 -16.58
C LEU A 8 -9.97 -14.01 -16.52
N ARG A 9 -10.12 -14.70 -17.65
CA ARG A 9 -9.95 -16.15 -17.75
C ARG A 9 -9.12 -16.50 -18.97
N VAL A 10 -8.42 -17.62 -18.93
CA VAL A 10 -7.75 -18.16 -20.12
C VAL A 10 -8.78 -18.38 -21.23
N GLY A 11 -8.42 -18.02 -22.46
CA GLY A 11 -9.30 -18.03 -23.63
C GLY A 11 -10.21 -16.79 -23.77
N MET A 12 -10.29 -15.93 -22.75
CA MET A 12 -11.05 -14.68 -22.87
C MET A 12 -10.39 -13.73 -23.86
N SER A 13 -11.17 -13.19 -24.79
CA SER A 13 -10.68 -12.20 -25.76
C SER A 13 -11.26 -10.82 -25.46
N GLY A 14 -10.46 -9.79 -25.70
CA GLY A 14 -10.87 -8.39 -25.54
C GLY A 14 -10.26 -7.46 -26.57
N LEU A 15 -10.88 -6.29 -26.78
CA LEU A 15 -10.39 -5.25 -27.67
C LEU A 15 -9.68 -4.16 -26.85
N LEU A 16 -8.34 -4.16 -26.89
CA LEU A 16 -7.53 -3.17 -26.19
C LEU A 16 -6.71 -2.37 -27.20
N ARG A 17 -6.84 -1.03 -27.18
CA ARG A 17 -6.12 -0.11 -28.10
C ARG A 17 -6.30 -0.48 -29.59
N GLY A 18 -7.52 -0.89 -29.96
CA GLY A 18 -7.85 -1.25 -31.35
C GLY A 18 -7.31 -2.61 -31.82
N ARG A 19 -6.70 -3.40 -30.92
CA ARG A 19 -6.25 -4.77 -31.21
C ARG A 19 -6.99 -5.79 -30.36
N ARG A 20 -7.36 -6.90 -30.99
CA ARG A 20 -7.98 -8.02 -30.28
C ARG A 20 -6.89 -8.87 -29.64
N TYR A 21 -6.94 -8.99 -28.32
CA TYR A 21 -6.04 -9.83 -27.53
C TYR A 21 -6.81 -11.00 -26.95
N THR A 22 -6.16 -12.15 -26.78
CA THR A 22 -6.69 -13.31 -26.07
C THR A 22 -5.78 -13.66 -24.90
N VAL A 23 -6.36 -13.87 -23.72
CA VAL A 23 -5.64 -14.35 -22.53
C VAL A 23 -5.19 -15.78 -22.77
N ARG A 24 -3.88 -15.99 -22.86
CA ARG A 24 -3.24 -17.30 -23.08
C ARG A 24 -2.93 -18.03 -21.78
N GLY A 25 -2.75 -17.27 -20.71
CA GLY A 25 -2.48 -17.80 -19.38
C GLY A 25 -2.37 -16.67 -18.37
N TRP A 26 -2.16 -17.04 -17.13
CA TRP A 26 -1.82 -16.11 -16.06
C TRP A 26 -0.91 -16.77 -15.05
N VAL A 27 -0.18 -15.94 -14.33
CA VAL A 27 0.69 -16.33 -13.22
C VAL A 27 0.45 -15.39 -12.05
N VAL A 28 0.44 -15.93 -10.85
CA VAL A 28 0.59 -15.12 -9.65
C VAL A 28 2.01 -15.24 -9.16
N PHE A 29 2.63 -14.08 -9.02
CA PHE A 29 3.94 -13.96 -8.43
C PHE A 29 3.84 -13.50 -6.98
N SER A 30 4.93 -13.75 -6.26
CA SER A 30 5.16 -13.18 -4.95
C SER A 30 6.55 -12.63 -4.80
N VAL A 31 6.70 -11.62 -3.96
CA VAL A 31 8.00 -11.06 -3.56
C VAL A 31 7.96 -10.82 -2.06
N VAL A 32 9.06 -11.06 -1.38
CA VAL A 32 9.19 -10.70 0.02
C VAL A 32 9.76 -9.29 0.11
N VAL A 33 8.92 -8.32 0.47
CA VAL A 33 9.33 -6.93 0.73
C VAL A 33 9.11 -6.66 2.21
N ASP A 34 10.17 -6.26 2.91
CA ASP A 34 10.13 -5.96 4.35
C ASP A 34 9.55 -7.11 5.20
N GLY A 35 9.85 -8.34 4.76
CA GLY A 35 9.40 -9.58 5.38
C GLY A 35 7.93 -9.93 5.09
N GLU A 36 7.18 -9.12 4.35
CA GLU A 36 5.83 -9.42 3.88
C GLU A 36 5.85 -10.04 2.50
N THR A 37 4.96 -11.00 2.25
CA THR A 37 4.77 -11.52 0.90
C THR A 37 3.75 -10.65 0.18
N TYR A 38 4.23 -9.84 -0.76
CA TYR A 38 3.40 -9.14 -1.72
C TYR A 38 3.07 -10.07 -2.90
N TYR A 39 1.85 -9.98 -3.43
CA TYR A 39 1.40 -10.77 -4.58
C TYR A 39 0.82 -9.87 -5.65
N TRP A 40 1.03 -10.26 -6.90
CA TRP A 40 0.39 -9.65 -8.06
C TRP A 40 0.12 -10.71 -9.12
N THR A 41 -0.83 -10.43 -10.02
CA THR A 41 -1.21 -11.36 -11.07
C THR A 41 -0.82 -10.78 -12.40
N GLU A 42 -0.22 -11.60 -13.25
CA GLU A 42 0.13 -11.19 -14.58
C GLU A 42 -0.50 -12.12 -15.62
N PHE A 43 -1.12 -11.54 -16.64
CA PHE A 43 -1.87 -12.20 -17.69
C PHE A 43 -1.08 -12.14 -18.98
N ASN A 44 -0.86 -13.31 -19.59
CA ASN A 44 -0.25 -13.43 -20.91
C ASN A 44 -1.36 -13.15 -21.89
N VAL A 45 -1.24 -12.11 -22.69
CA VAL A 45 -2.21 -11.83 -23.73
C VAL A 45 -1.51 -11.74 -25.07
N ALA A 46 -2.09 -12.35 -26.10
CA ALA A 46 -1.54 -12.32 -27.44
C ALA A 46 -2.61 -11.96 -28.46
N ASP A 47 -2.22 -11.18 -29.46
CA ASP A 47 -3.09 -10.91 -30.61
C ASP A 47 -3.12 -12.09 -31.60
N GLU A 48 -3.91 -11.95 -32.66
CA GLU A 48 -4.04 -12.97 -33.72
C GLU A 48 -2.73 -13.25 -34.48
N ARG A 49 -1.77 -12.33 -34.42
CA ARG A 49 -0.44 -12.47 -35.03
C ARG A 49 0.57 -13.09 -34.07
N GLY A 50 0.14 -13.41 -32.85
CA GLY A 50 1.01 -13.95 -31.80
C GLY A 50 1.93 -12.89 -31.17
N VAL A 51 1.63 -11.60 -31.35
CA VAL A 51 2.34 -10.54 -30.63
C VAL A 51 1.84 -10.55 -29.19
N ALA A 52 2.72 -10.98 -28.29
CA ALA A 52 2.44 -11.07 -26.86
C ALA A 52 2.61 -9.72 -26.17
N ALA A 53 1.85 -9.54 -25.10
CA ALA A 53 1.97 -8.49 -24.12
C ALA A 53 1.55 -9.05 -22.78
N THR A 54 1.89 -8.32 -21.72
CA THR A 54 1.44 -8.67 -20.38
C THR A 54 0.50 -7.61 -19.86
N LEU A 55 -0.64 -8.07 -19.37
CA LEU A 55 -1.50 -7.27 -18.51
C LEU A 55 -1.23 -7.65 -17.05
N VAL A 56 -0.82 -6.70 -16.22
CA VAL A 56 -0.53 -6.89 -14.80
C VAL A 56 -1.66 -6.31 -13.97
N PHE A 57 -2.15 -7.08 -13.00
CA PHE A 57 -3.12 -6.69 -12.00
C PHE A 57 -2.48 -6.68 -10.63
N GLU A 58 -2.68 -5.58 -9.93
CA GLU A 58 -2.20 -5.38 -8.56
C GLU A 58 -3.31 -4.79 -7.72
N GLU A 59 -3.49 -5.34 -6.51
CA GLU A 59 -4.29 -4.69 -5.49
C GLU A 59 -3.37 -3.79 -4.67
N THR A 60 -3.51 -2.48 -4.85
CA THR A 60 -2.77 -1.48 -4.07
C THR A 60 -3.68 -0.90 -2.99
N GLU A 61 -3.11 -0.05 -2.13
CA GLU A 61 -3.87 0.66 -1.10
C GLU A 61 -4.96 1.58 -1.70
N ASP A 62 -4.70 2.12 -2.90
CA ASP A 62 -5.64 2.93 -3.70
C ASP A 62 -6.65 2.09 -4.49
N GLY A 63 -6.59 0.76 -4.33
CA GLY A 63 -7.43 -0.22 -4.99
C GLY A 63 -6.77 -0.90 -6.19
N PRO A 64 -7.56 -1.57 -7.04
CA PRO A 64 -7.02 -2.35 -8.13
C PRO A 64 -6.40 -1.46 -9.21
N THR A 65 -5.13 -1.71 -9.52
CA THR A 65 -4.41 -1.05 -10.61
C THR A 65 -4.07 -2.05 -11.72
N TRP A 66 -4.04 -1.55 -12.94
CA TRP A 66 -3.71 -2.33 -14.12
C TRP A 66 -2.54 -1.69 -14.86
N LYS A 67 -1.60 -2.53 -15.31
CA LYS A 67 -0.43 -2.09 -16.06
C LYS A 67 -0.27 -2.95 -17.30
N TRP A 68 0.13 -2.33 -18.40
CA TRP A 68 0.33 -2.97 -19.68
C TRP A 68 1.81 -2.97 -20.02
N PHE A 69 2.39 -4.15 -20.22
CA PHE A 69 3.78 -4.33 -20.57
C PHE A 69 3.94 -4.93 -21.95
N THR A 70 4.90 -4.41 -22.70
CA THR A 70 5.35 -4.99 -23.97
C THR A 70 6.86 -5.20 -23.94
N LEU A 71 7.32 -6.27 -24.57
CA LEU A 71 8.73 -6.54 -24.75
C LEU A 71 9.40 -5.37 -25.47
N LEU A 72 10.59 -5.02 -25.03
CA LEU A 72 11.43 -3.97 -25.55
C LEU A 72 12.80 -4.55 -25.85
N GLU A 73 13.39 -4.15 -26.98
CA GLU A 73 14.79 -4.38 -27.28
C GLU A 73 15.54 -3.06 -27.08
N PRO A 74 16.25 -2.86 -25.95
CA PRO A 74 16.99 -1.63 -25.73
C PRO A 74 18.11 -1.50 -26.76
N ARG A 75 18.45 -0.27 -27.15
CA ARG A 75 19.59 -0.01 -28.04
C ARG A 75 20.92 -0.51 -27.47
N ARG A 76 21.02 -0.52 -26.13
CA ARG A 76 22.16 -1.05 -25.37
C ARG A 76 21.59 -1.96 -24.28
N PRO A 77 21.29 -3.22 -24.60
CA PRO A 77 20.78 -4.14 -23.60
C PRO A 77 21.86 -4.38 -22.54
N LEU A 78 21.47 -4.37 -21.27
CA LEU A 78 22.36 -4.80 -20.19
C LEU A 78 22.61 -6.31 -20.31
N THR A 79 23.82 -6.73 -19.97
CA THR A 79 24.09 -8.11 -19.61
C THR A 79 23.46 -8.44 -18.26
N ILE A 80 23.30 -9.73 -17.95
CA ILE A 80 22.83 -10.18 -16.64
C ILE A 80 23.75 -9.71 -15.51
N ALA A 81 25.07 -9.74 -15.74
CA ALA A 81 26.04 -9.28 -14.75
C ALA A 81 25.88 -7.78 -14.46
N GLU A 82 25.66 -6.97 -15.48
CA GLU A 82 25.41 -5.54 -15.33
C GLU A 82 24.07 -5.27 -14.62
N ALA A 83 23.01 -5.99 -14.97
CA ALA A 83 21.71 -5.86 -14.32
C ALA A 83 21.76 -6.30 -12.84
N ALA A 84 22.43 -7.40 -12.52
CA ALA A 84 22.61 -7.91 -11.15
C ALA A 84 23.50 -7.01 -10.28
N ALA A 85 24.39 -6.23 -10.91
CA ALA A 85 25.19 -5.24 -10.20
C ALA A 85 24.39 -3.98 -9.79
N LYS A 86 23.22 -3.74 -10.39
CA LYS A 86 22.39 -2.57 -10.08
C LYS A 86 21.77 -2.61 -8.69
N ARG A 87 21.54 -1.44 -8.12
CA ARG A 87 20.86 -1.19 -6.84
C ARG A 87 19.78 -0.12 -7.02
N ALA A 88 18.82 -0.08 -6.10
CA ALA A 88 17.90 1.04 -6.03
C ALA A 88 18.68 2.35 -5.81
N GLY A 89 18.35 3.39 -6.58
CA GLY A 89 19.08 4.66 -6.63
C GLY A 89 20.12 4.74 -7.75
N ASP A 90 20.59 3.62 -8.32
CA ASP A 90 21.42 3.65 -9.53
C ASP A 90 20.62 4.16 -10.73
N THR A 91 21.28 4.51 -11.82
CA THR A 91 20.60 4.85 -13.08
C THR A 91 20.76 3.77 -14.16
N VAL A 92 19.82 3.75 -15.10
CA VAL A 92 19.88 2.97 -16.33
C VAL A 92 19.57 3.87 -17.53
N GLU A 93 20.20 3.58 -18.68
CA GLU A 93 19.88 4.28 -19.93
C GLU A 93 18.54 3.75 -20.49
N PHE A 94 17.61 4.66 -20.73
CA PHE A 94 16.36 4.38 -21.40
C PHE A 94 16.03 5.53 -22.36
N GLU A 95 15.85 5.21 -23.65
CA GLU A 95 15.56 6.20 -24.71
C GLU A 95 16.55 7.39 -24.74
N GLY A 96 17.83 7.13 -24.48
CA GLY A 96 18.87 8.16 -24.45
C GLY A 96 18.88 9.03 -23.18
N ARG A 97 18.08 8.69 -22.17
CA ARG A 97 18.02 9.38 -20.87
C ARG A 97 18.50 8.44 -19.77
N GLN A 98 19.09 9.01 -18.72
CA GLN A 98 19.38 8.27 -17.48
C GLN A 98 18.15 8.35 -16.58
N ILE A 99 17.57 7.21 -16.25
CA ILE A 99 16.41 7.13 -15.36
C ILE A 99 16.78 6.35 -14.09
N PRO A 100 16.26 6.76 -12.91
CA PRO A 100 16.63 6.14 -11.65
C PRO A 100 15.94 4.79 -11.48
N ILE A 101 16.69 3.81 -10.99
CA ILE A 101 16.20 2.51 -10.58
C ILE A 101 15.50 2.68 -9.23
N THR A 102 14.21 2.34 -9.18
CA THR A 102 13.36 2.51 -8.00
C THR A 102 13.28 1.26 -7.15
N LEU A 103 13.47 0.07 -7.75
CA LEU A 103 13.40 -1.22 -7.07
C LEU A 103 14.34 -2.22 -7.72
N VAL A 104 14.98 -3.06 -6.90
CA VAL A 104 15.68 -4.29 -7.30
C VAL A 104 15.19 -5.38 -6.37
N SER A 105 14.73 -6.51 -6.91
CA SER A 105 14.23 -7.61 -6.08
C SER A 105 14.18 -8.95 -6.82
N GLU A 106 13.61 -9.97 -6.16
CA GLU A 106 13.41 -11.31 -6.67
C GLU A 106 11.93 -11.72 -6.53
N SER A 107 11.32 -12.23 -7.60
CA SER A 107 9.95 -12.76 -7.59
C SER A 107 9.94 -14.28 -7.63
N HIS A 108 8.91 -14.87 -7.02
CA HIS A 108 8.63 -16.29 -7.04
C HIS A 108 7.29 -16.54 -7.75
N ALA A 109 7.27 -17.40 -8.76
CA ALA A 109 6.02 -17.85 -9.39
C ALA A 109 5.27 -18.83 -8.48
N VAL A 110 4.09 -18.45 -8.01
CA VAL A 110 3.33 -19.19 -7.00
C VAL A 110 2.30 -20.11 -7.63
N GLU A 111 1.57 -19.61 -8.63
CA GLU A 111 0.45 -20.28 -9.28
C GLU A 111 0.38 -19.88 -10.74
N ILE A 112 0.01 -20.82 -11.61
CA ILE A 112 -0.02 -20.64 -13.06
C ILE A 112 -1.23 -21.37 -13.62
N GLU A 113 -1.91 -20.75 -14.57
CA GLU A 113 -2.92 -21.39 -15.42
C GLU A 113 -2.65 -21.01 -16.89
N GLY A 114 -2.69 -21.99 -17.79
CA GLY A 114 -2.42 -21.78 -19.21
C GLY A 114 -0.95 -21.43 -19.49
N GLU A 115 -0.72 -20.65 -20.55
CA GLU A 115 0.61 -20.20 -20.94
C GLU A 115 1.03 -19.00 -20.07
N ALA A 116 1.79 -19.26 -19.01
CA ALA A 116 2.42 -18.19 -18.22
C ALA A 116 3.14 -17.23 -19.18
N PRO A 117 3.09 -15.91 -18.92
CA PRO A 117 3.76 -14.99 -19.80
C PRO A 117 5.25 -15.29 -19.71
N GLY A 118 5.89 -15.36 -20.88
CA GLY A 118 7.23 -15.91 -21.03
C GLY A 118 7.43 -17.21 -20.23
N GLY A 119 6.59 -18.23 -20.39
CA GLY A 119 6.81 -19.62 -19.99
C GLY A 119 7.42 -19.93 -18.62
N VAL A 120 7.26 -19.03 -17.65
CA VAL A 120 7.73 -19.21 -16.27
C VAL A 120 7.10 -20.48 -15.70
N LEU A 121 7.87 -21.24 -14.92
CA LEU A 121 7.40 -22.42 -14.23
C LEU A 121 7.11 -22.11 -12.76
N ARG A 122 6.17 -22.84 -12.20
CA ARG A 122 5.83 -22.72 -10.77
C ARG A 122 7.07 -22.99 -9.91
N GLY A 123 7.36 -22.08 -8.98
CA GLY A 123 8.52 -22.16 -8.09
C GLY A 123 9.79 -21.51 -8.64
N GLU A 124 9.82 -21.08 -9.90
CA GLU A 124 10.96 -20.33 -10.42
C GLU A 124 11.12 -18.98 -9.75
N VAL A 125 12.39 -18.57 -9.63
CA VAL A 125 12.79 -17.29 -9.03
C VAL A 125 13.39 -16.41 -10.11
N ALA A 126 12.69 -15.36 -10.48
CA ALA A 126 13.20 -14.34 -11.39
C ALA A 126 13.77 -13.19 -10.59
N ARG A 127 14.87 -12.61 -11.08
CA ARG A 127 15.41 -11.36 -10.54
C ARG A 127 15.06 -10.22 -11.46
N TYR A 128 14.96 -9.03 -10.91
CA TYR A 128 14.56 -7.89 -11.71
C TYR A 128 14.97 -6.55 -11.12
N PHE A 129 14.86 -5.49 -11.93
CA PHE A 129 14.80 -4.12 -11.43
C PHE A 129 13.80 -3.25 -12.22
N ASN A 130 13.39 -2.14 -11.61
CA ASN A 130 12.48 -1.14 -12.18
C ASN A 130 13.21 0.17 -12.27
N ALA A 131 12.93 0.92 -13.32
CA ALA A 131 13.20 2.33 -13.36
C ALA A 131 11.95 3.10 -13.77
N ASP A 132 11.73 4.24 -13.11
CA ASP A 132 10.65 5.17 -13.44
C ASP A 132 11.06 5.98 -14.67
N ALA A 133 10.36 5.79 -15.78
CA ALA A 133 10.61 6.51 -17.03
C ALA A 133 9.79 7.80 -17.16
N GLY A 134 9.04 8.19 -16.13
CA GLY A 134 8.13 9.33 -16.14
C GLY A 134 6.84 9.06 -16.94
N GLU A 135 5.89 9.99 -16.90
CA GLU A 135 4.63 9.91 -17.68
C GLU A 135 3.88 8.57 -17.54
N GLN A 136 3.92 7.97 -16.34
CA GLN A 136 3.33 6.65 -16.06
C GLN A 136 3.96 5.48 -16.84
N ARG A 137 5.18 5.66 -17.35
CA ARG A 137 5.96 4.62 -18.03
C ARG A 137 6.95 3.99 -17.06
N LEU A 138 7.11 2.68 -17.19
CA LEU A 138 8.06 1.89 -16.43
C LEU A 138 9.03 1.21 -17.36
N PHE A 139 10.32 1.24 -17.02
CA PHE A 139 11.32 0.38 -17.64
C PHE A 139 11.63 -0.76 -16.68
N VAL A 140 11.56 -1.98 -17.19
CA VAL A 140 11.78 -3.20 -16.41
C VAL A 140 12.87 -4.01 -17.07
N ALA A 141 13.83 -4.48 -16.28
CA ALA A 141 14.71 -5.56 -16.70
C ALA A 141 14.47 -6.76 -15.79
N THR A 142 14.35 -7.96 -16.37
CA THR A 142 14.33 -9.21 -15.62
C THR A 142 15.31 -10.19 -16.15
N TRP A 143 15.79 -11.06 -15.27
CA TRP A 143 16.59 -12.18 -15.68
C TRP A 143 16.27 -13.43 -14.87
N LEU A 144 16.29 -14.54 -15.59
CA LEU A 144 16.09 -15.89 -15.10
C LEU A 144 17.11 -16.79 -15.79
N GLY A 145 17.93 -17.50 -15.01
CA GLY A 145 19.04 -18.29 -15.54
C GLY A 145 20.02 -17.42 -16.35
N GLU A 146 20.22 -17.78 -17.62
CA GLU A 146 21.15 -17.11 -18.55
C GLU A 146 20.46 -16.10 -19.48
N LYS A 147 19.21 -15.75 -19.23
CA LYS A 147 18.44 -14.84 -20.08
C LYS A 147 18.03 -13.58 -19.34
N ILE A 148 18.10 -12.45 -20.04
CA ILE A 148 17.60 -11.15 -19.60
C ILE A 148 16.64 -10.61 -20.65
N GLU A 149 15.52 -10.07 -20.19
CA GLU A 149 14.53 -9.39 -21.03
C GLU A 149 14.20 -8.02 -20.48
N PHE A 150 13.77 -7.14 -21.38
CA PHE A 150 13.43 -5.77 -21.05
C PHE A 150 12.01 -5.48 -21.47
N TYR A 151 11.31 -4.74 -20.64
CA TYR A 151 9.92 -4.39 -20.89
C TYR A 151 9.71 -2.91 -20.70
N ILE A 152 8.71 -2.42 -21.43
CA ILE A 152 8.12 -1.15 -21.15
C ILE A 152 6.69 -1.32 -20.65
N GLY A 153 6.46 -0.79 -19.45
CA GLY A 153 5.16 -0.75 -18.80
C GLY A 153 4.47 0.60 -18.98
N GLN A 154 3.15 0.58 -18.96
CA GLN A 154 2.32 1.77 -18.80
C GLN A 154 1.12 1.46 -17.90
N THR A 155 0.80 2.34 -16.97
CA THR A 155 -0.46 2.23 -16.22
C THR A 155 -1.65 2.41 -17.16
N ILE A 156 -2.64 1.52 -17.07
CA ILE A 156 -3.87 1.63 -17.85
C ILE A 156 -5.08 1.67 -16.94
N GLY A 157 -6.10 2.42 -17.34
CA GLY A 157 -7.31 2.59 -16.54
C GLY A 157 -8.08 1.28 -16.40
N ARG A 158 -8.57 0.99 -15.20
CA ARG A 158 -9.41 -0.18 -14.93
C ARG A 158 -10.62 -0.30 -15.86
N LYS A 159 -11.37 0.79 -16.06
CA LYS A 159 -12.52 0.82 -16.97
C LYS A 159 -12.14 0.41 -18.40
N LEU A 160 -10.92 0.70 -18.83
CA LEU A 160 -10.43 0.30 -20.14
C LEU A 160 -10.26 -1.22 -20.22
N VAL A 161 -9.69 -1.86 -19.19
CA VAL A 161 -9.55 -3.32 -19.12
C VAL A 161 -10.91 -4.01 -19.02
N GLU A 162 -11.77 -3.51 -18.12
CA GLU A 162 -13.11 -4.07 -17.93
C GLU A 162 -13.94 -4.00 -19.21
N SER A 163 -13.95 -2.84 -19.87
CA SER A 163 -14.62 -2.66 -21.16
C SER A 163 -13.99 -3.53 -22.25
N ALA A 164 -12.66 -3.57 -22.34
CA ALA A 164 -11.96 -4.33 -23.37
C ALA A 164 -12.31 -5.82 -23.32
N PHE A 165 -12.36 -6.41 -22.12
CA PHE A 165 -12.57 -7.86 -21.93
C PHE A 165 -13.99 -8.23 -21.49
N GLY A 166 -14.92 -7.27 -21.46
CA GLY A 166 -16.31 -7.51 -21.05
C GLY A 166 -16.42 -8.01 -19.60
N LEU A 167 -15.53 -7.54 -18.73
CA LEU A 167 -15.54 -7.94 -17.32
C LEU A 167 -16.73 -7.29 -16.62
N PRO A 168 -17.37 -8.00 -15.67
CA PRO A 168 -18.33 -7.34 -14.81
C PRO A 168 -17.62 -6.15 -14.14
N PRO A 169 -18.30 -5.00 -13.97
CA PRO A 169 -17.78 -3.95 -13.12
C PRO A 169 -17.50 -4.61 -11.79
N THR A 170 -16.22 -4.73 -11.45
CA THR A 170 -15.90 -5.25 -10.12
C THR A 170 -16.45 -4.19 -9.20
N LYS A 171 -17.28 -4.54 -8.22
CA LYS A 171 -17.71 -3.55 -7.24
C LYS A 171 -16.45 -3.10 -6.54
N SER A 172 -15.92 -1.95 -6.94
CA SER A 172 -14.99 -1.25 -6.09
C SER A 172 -15.70 -1.08 -4.76
N PHE A 173 -14.97 -1.16 -3.65
CA PHE A 173 -15.53 -0.91 -2.32
C PHE A 173 -16.36 0.42 -2.27
N ASN A 174 -16.09 1.35 -3.20
CA ASN A 174 -16.83 2.60 -3.44
C ASN A 174 -18.25 2.50 -4.04
N GLU A 175 -18.67 1.42 -4.70
CA GLU A 175 -19.94 1.43 -5.46
C GLU A 175 -21.20 1.09 -4.64
N ASN A 176 -21.08 0.62 -3.40
CA ASN A 176 -22.25 0.50 -2.51
C ASN A 176 -22.71 1.85 -1.90
N PHE A 177 -22.13 2.98 -2.32
CA PHE A 177 -22.31 4.26 -1.64
C PHE A 177 -22.76 5.44 -2.51
N SER A 178 -23.21 5.23 -3.74
CA SER A 178 -23.76 6.31 -4.58
C SER A 178 -25.28 6.23 -4.72
N SER A 179 -25.99 6.96 -3.86
CA SER A 179 -27.32 7.50 -4.17
C SER A 179 -27.30 9.01 -4.00
N ALA A 180 -27.06 9.74 -5.10
CA ALA A 180 -27.67 11.04 -5.42
C ALA A 180 -27.02 11.63 -6.69
N THR A 181 -27.76 11.52 -7.80
CA THR A 181 -27.91 12.44 -8.95
C THR A 181 -26.70 13.02 -9.71
N SER A 182 -26.74 12.78 -11.03
CA SER A 182 -26.10 13.43 -12.19
C SER A 182 -26.15 14.98 -12.16
N ASP A 183 -25.27 15.75 -12.80
CA ASP A 183 -24.90 15.72 -14.22
C ASP A 183 -23.70 16.68 -14.53
N SER A 184 -23.11 16.50 -15.72
CA SER A 184 -22.29 17.44 -16.53
C SER A 184 -20.75 17.52 -16.46
N SER A 185 -20.20 17.40 -17.68
CA SER A 185 -18.94 17.88 -18.29
C SER A 185 -17.59 17.46 -17.71
N ALA A 186 -16.90 16.64 -18.50
CA ALA A 186 -15.48 16.38 -18.43
C ALA A 186 -14.67 17.61 -18.87
N ASP A 187 -14.03 18.28 -17.92
CA ASP A 187 -12.84 19.09 -18.16
C ASP A 187 -11.67 18.49 -17.39
N LEU A 188 -10.65 18.13 -18.16
CA LEU A 188 -9.41 17.48 -17.75
C LEU A 188 -8.41 18.58 -17.39
N GLU A 189 -8.29 18.89 -16.10
CA GLU A 189 -7.17 19.67 -15.57
C GLU A 189 -6.53 18.90 -14.41
N TYR A 190 -5.61 18.00 -14.76
CA TYR A 190 -4.89 17.14 -13.81
C TYR A 190 -3.54 17.78 -13.51
N VAL A 191 -3.48 18.54 -12.42
CA VAL A 191 -2.29 19.24 -11.94
C VAL A 191 -1.34 18.28 -11.21
N LYS A 192 -0.11 18.29 -11.73
CA LYS A 192 1.19 17.91 -11.17
C LYS A 192 1.31 17.87 -9.64
N ASN A 193 2.12 16.90 -9.17
CA ASN A 193 2.70 16.63 -7.84
C ASN A 193 2.10 15.32 -7.28
N GLY A 194 2.82 14.23 -7.02
CA GLY A 194 4.25 14.00 -6.87
C GLY A 194 4.44 13.10 -5.66
N ALA A 195 4.76 11.82 -5.90
CA ALA A 195 4.83 10.68 -4.98
C ALA A 195 3.51 9.93 -4.74
N TRP A 196 3.52 8.63 -5.09
CA TRP A 196 2.76 7.46 -4.62
C TRP A 196 2.42 6.53 -5.79
N ALA A 197 2.58 5.22 -5.52
CA ALA A 197 2.46 4.06 -6.42
C ALA A 197 3.68 3.69 -7.29
N LEU A 198 4.81 3.32 -6.67
CA LEU A 198 5.79 2.44 -7.34
C LEU A 198 6.28 1.31 -6.42
N VAL A 199 5.38 0.37 -6.14
CA VAL A 199 5.79 -1.03 -6.04
C VAL A 199 5.15 -1.74 -7.22
N VAL A 200 5.98 -2.09 -8.19
CA VAL A 200 5.70 -3.09 -9.22
C VAL A 200 7.00 -3.83 -9.38
N LEU A 201 6.96 -5.16 -9.47
CA LEU A 201 7.79 -5.93 -10.39
C LEU A 201 7.70 -7.41 -10.09
N GLY A 202 7.75 -8.19 -11.19
CA GLY A 202 8.51 -9.43 -11.21
C GLY A 202 8.16 -10.46 -12.30
N VAL A 203 7.93 -10.04 -13.54
CA VAL A 203 8.53 -10.44 -14.85
C VAL A 203 8.69 -11.92 -15.32
N PHE A 204 8.84 -12.06 -16.65
CA PHE A 204 8.73 -13.23 -17.55
C PHE A 204 9.94 -13.52 -18.47
N ALA A 205 10.06 -14.80 -18.93
CA ALA A 205 10.59 -15.35 -20.23
C ALA A 205 10.82 -16.89 -20.11
N LEU A 206 10.38 -17.84 -20.96
CA LEU A 206 10.32 -17.91 -22.42
C LEU A 206 9.27 -18.91 -23.01
N ARG A 207 8.88 -18.66 -24.26
CA ARG A 207 8.09 -19.51 -25.19
C ARG A 207 8.86 -20.77 -25.64
N PHE A 208 8.34 -21.99 -25.41
CA PHE A 208 8.12 -23.11 -26.37
C PHE A 208 7.70 -24.44 -25.67
N ILE A 209 6.54 -24.97 -26.11
CA ILE A 209 5.98 -26.35 -26.09
C ILE A 209 6.17 -27.20 -24.82
N PHE A 210 5.09 -27.45 -24.07
CA PHE A 210 4.88 -28.78 -23.46
C PHE A 210 3.39 -29.18 -23.47
N GLU A 211 3.10 -30.18 -24.31
CA GLU A 211 1.93 -31.05 -24.24
C GLU A 211 2.02 -31.91 -22.96
N ASN A 212 0.87 -32.13 -22.33
CA ASN A 212 0.59 -33.09 -21.24
C ASN A 212 0.95 -32.62 -19.81
N TYR A 213 -0.04 -32.09 -19.09
CA TYR A 213 -0.10 -32.28 -17.63
C TYR A 213 -1.54 -32.24 -17.10
N ASP A 214 -1.92 -33.29 -16.36
CA ASP A 214 -3.21 -33.45 -15.68
C ASP A 214 -3.10 -32.89 -14.25
N PRO A 215 -4.06 -32.08 -13.75
CA PRO A 215 -3.98 -31.47 -12.42
C PRO A 215 -4.62 -32.36 -11.33
N GLU A 216 -3.92 -32.50 -10.19
CA GLU A 216 -4.45 -33.05 -8.93
C GLU A 216 -4.86 -31.93 -7.93
N PRO A 217 -5.71 -32.22 -6.92
CA PRO A 217 -6.67 -31.25 -6.38
C PRO A 217 -6.31 -30.49 -5.09
N ASP A 218 -6.82 -29.24 -5.05
CA ASP A 218 -7.37 -28.40 -3.97
C ASP A 218 -6.71 -28.27 -2.58
N VAL A 219 -6.25 -27.05 -2.27
CA VAL A 219 -6.00 -26.54 -0.90
C VAL A 219 -6.68 -25.17 -0.70
N ARG A 220 -7.48 -25.01 0.37
CA ARG A 220 -8.25 -23.80 0.73
C ARG A 220 -7.42 -22.80 1.54
N PHE A 221 -7.66 -21.48 1.40
CA PHE A 221 -6.92 -20.43 2.12
C PHE A 221 -7.84 -19.39 2.78
N ALA A 222 -7.24 -18.66 3.72
CA ALA A 222 -7.91 -17.83 4.73
C ALA A 222 -8.23 -16.39 4.25
N ALA A 223 -9.35 -15.88 4.77
CA ALA A 223 -9.88 -14.54 4.53
C ALA A 223 -9.00 -13.43 5.16
N PRO A 224 -9.15 -12.15 4.73
CA PRO A 224 -8.51 -11.02 5.39
C PRO A 224 -8.81 -11.02 6.90
N PRO A 225 -7.89 -10.50 7.74
CA PRO A 225 -8.10 -10.42 9.18
C PRO A 225 -9.42 -9.74 9.49
N ALA A 226 -10.22 -10.38 10.34
CA ALA A 226 -11.49 -9.80 10.77
C ALA A 226 -11.23 -8.43 11.43
N MET A 227 -12.11 -7.47 11.13
CA MET A 227 -12.06 -6.17 11.77
C MET A 227 -12.34 -6.32 13.27
N THR A 228 -11.40 -5.89 14.10
CA THR A 228 -11.60 -5.83 15.55
C THR A 228 -12.27 -4.50 15.89
N PRO A 229 -13.49 -4.49 16.47
CA PRO A 229 -14.18 -3.25 16.79
C PRO A 229 -13.41 -2.46 17.86
N ALA A 230 -13.66 -1.15 17.91
CA ALA A 230 -13.10 -0.31 18.96
C ALA A 230 -13.60 -0.81 20.32
N PRO A 231 -12.77 -0.73 21.36
CA PRO A 231 -13.24 -0.92 22.73
C PRO A 231 -14.41 0.04 23.00
N ALA A 232 -15.40 -0.38 23.80
CA ALA A 232 -16.46 0.53 24.21
C ALA A 232 -15.83 1.73 24.92
N SER A 233 -16.00 2.94 24.35
CA SER A 233 -15.44 4.14 24.95
C SER A 233 -16.08 4.37 26.33
N GLY A 234 -15.26 4.29 27.38
CA GLY A 234 -15.66 4.65 28.74
C GLY A 234 -15.62 6.16 29.00
N LEU A 235 -15.18 6.97 28.03
CA LEU A 235 -14.97 8.41 28.14
C LEU A 235 -15.93 9.16 27.22
N ALA A 236 -16.59 10.18 27.77
CA ALA A 236 -17.47 11.07 27.03
C ALA A 236 -16.78 12.42 26.76
N VAL A 237 -17.14 13.07 25.66
CA VAL A 237 -16.78 14.48 25.44
C VAL A 237 -17.38 15.32 26.58
N GLY A 238 -16.57 16.23 27.14
CA GLY A 238 -16.89 17.02 28.32
C GLY A 238 -16.47 16.37 29.65
N ALA A 239 -16.02 15.11 29.64
CA ALA A 239 -15.51 14.47 30.86
C ALA A 239 -14.29 15.23 31.39
N ARG A 240 -14.28 15.50 32.70
CA ARG A 240 -13.20 16.23 33.39
C ARG A 240 -12.61 15.37 34.49
N GLY A 241 -11.32 15.52 34.71
CA GLY A 241 -10.59 14.64 35.61
C GLY A 241 -9.16 15.09 35.90
N THR A 242 -8.45 14.31 36.72
CA THR A 242 -7.03 14.53 37.02
C THR A 242 -6.20 13.41 36.42
N LEU A 243 -5.68 13.63 35.22
CA LEU A 243 -4.83 12.67 34.52
C LEU A 243 -3.35 13.03 34.73
N VAL A 244 -2.57 12.10 35.30
CA VAL A 244 -1.14 12.34 35.61
C VAL A 244 -0.93 13.63 36.43
N GLY A 245 -1.77 13.83 37.45
CA GLY A 245 -1.69 15.00 38.33
C GLY A 245 -2.09 16.33 37.69
N ARG A 246 -2.74 16.32 36.52
CA ARG A 246 -3.17 17.53 35.81
C ARG A 246 -4.66 17.52 35.52
N THR A 247 -5.32 18.64 35.78
CA THR A 247 -6.71 18.86 35.38
C THR A 247 -6.81 18.76 33.86
N THR A 248 -7.67 17.85 33.42
CA THR A 248 -7.80 17.46 32.02
C THR A 248 -9.28 17.38 31.65
N GLU A 249 -9.63 17.85 30.46
CA GLU A 249 -10.97 17.78 29.88
C GLU A 249 -10.91 17.07 28.53
N VAL A 250 -11.82 16.11 28.28
CA VAL A 250 -12.02 15.51 26.96
C VAL A 250 -12.81 16.49 26.11
N VAL A 251 -12.21 17.04 25.05
CA VAL A 251 -12.85 18.06 24.21
C VAL A 251 -13.37 17.52 22.88
N GLU A 252 -12.83 16.40 22.43
CA GLU A 252 -13.17 15.75 21.17
C GLU A 252 -12.97 14.24 21.29
N TYR A 253 -13.79 13.49 20.55
CA TYR A 253 -13.72 12.04 20.45
C TYR A 253 -13.86 11.61 18.99
N ALA A 254 -13.00 10.71 18.54
CA ALA A 254 -13.11 10.04 17.25
C ALA A 254 -12.85 8.54 17.39
N ASP A 255 -13.43 7.75 16.50
CA ASP A 255 -13.01 6.37 16.25
C ASP A 255 -12.29 6.29 14.89
N GLY A 256 -11.07 5.75 14.87
CA GLY A 256 -10.28 5.62 13.65
C GLY A 256 -10.19 4.17 13.21
N GLU A 257 -10.42 3.87 11.93
CA GLU A 257 -10.06 2.56 11.36
C GLU A 257 -8.56 2.53 11.11
N VAL A 258 -7.87 1.56 11.69
CA VAL A 258 -6.43 1.34 11.54
C VAL A 258 -6.20 0.02 10.83
N ALA A 259 -5.46 0.08 9.72
CA ALA A 259 -4.98 -1.06 8.98
C ALA A 259 -3.45 -1.15 9.11
N MET A 260 -2.97 -2.27 9.65
CA MET A 260 -1.55 -2.59 9.73
C MET A 260 -1.31 -4.02 9.26
N ARG A 261 -0.05 -4.41 9.07
CA ARG A 261 0.32 -5.77 8.69
C ARG A 261 -0.40 -6.83 9.52
N GLY A 262 -1.28 -7.61 8.89
CA GLY A 262 -1.97 -8.75 9.50
C GLY A 262 -3.06 -8.39 10.52
N ALA A 263 -3.42 -7.12 10.67
CA ALA A 263 -4.45 -6.69 11.62
C ALA A 263 -5.26 -5.50 11.12
N ARG A 264 -6.56 -5.53 11.44
CA ARG A 264 -7.49 -4.43 11.22
C ARG A 264 -8.26 -4.21 12.50
N PHE A 265 -8.23 -2.99 13.02
CA PHE A 265 -8.95 -2.66 14.24
C PHE A 265 -9.40 -1.21 14.23
N HIS A 266 -10.35 -0.87 15.09
CA HIS A 266 -10.61 0.52 15.39
C HIS A 266 -9.90 0.94 16.68
N ALA A 267 -9.37 2.15 16.69
CA ALA A 267 -8.86 2.80 17.90
C ALA A 267 -9.79 3.96 18.30
N ASN A 268 -9.95 4.19 19.60
CA ASN A 268 -10.61 5.38 20.12
C ASN A 268 -9.56 6.47 20.35
N GLU A 269 -9.90 7.69 19.96
CA GLU A 269 -9.03 8.85 20.09
C GLU A 269 -9.76 9.96 20.81
N PHE A 270 -9.08 10.56 21.77
CA PHE A 270 -9.60 11.64 22.58
C PHE A 270 -8.63 12.80 22.52
N LEU A 271 -9.10 13.94 22.00
CA LEU A 271 -8.36 15.18 22.18
C LEU A 271 -8.64 15.68 23.59
N LEU A 272 -7.57 15.94 24.32
CA LEU A 272 -7.59 16.41 25.69
C LEU A 272 -7.14 17.85 25.73
N ARG A 273 -7.84 18.66 26.52
CA ARG A 273 -7.34 19.96 27.00
C ARG A 273 -6.74 19.76 28.38
N VAL A 274 -5.45 20.05 28.50
CA VAL A 274 -4.67 19.88 29.74
C VAL A 274 -4.33 21.25 30.31
N ALA A 275 -4.65 21.48 31.58
CA ALA A 275 -4.31 22.72 32.26
C ALA A 275 -2.80 23.03 32.15
N ASP A 276 -2.49 24.27 31.76
CA ASP A 276 -1.13 24.83 31.60
C ASP A 276 -0.23 24.16 30.55
N ARG A 277 -0.74 23.20 29.78
CA ARG A 277 0.05 22.40 28.81
C ARG A 277 -0.52 22.42 27.39
N GLY A 278 -1.74 22.97 27.21
CA GLY A 278 -2.41 23.02 25.92
C GLY A 278 -3.15 21.72 25.62
N GLU A 279 -2.85 21.12 24.47
CA GLU A 279 -3.57 19.94 23.97
C GLU A 279 -2.73 18.66 24.11
N ALA A 280 -3.40 17.53 24.31
CA ALA A 280 -2.81 16.20 24.28
C ALA A 280 -3.75 15.22 23.58
N LEU A 281 -3.20 14.15 23.02
CA LEU A 281 -3.94 13.05 22.40
C LEU A 281 -3.89 11.84 23.33
N LEU A 282 -5.06 11.27 23.61
CA LEU A 282 -5.19 10.00 24.31
C LEU A 282 -5.77 8.97 23.34
N VAL A 283 -5.06 7.87 23.13
CA VAL A 283 -5.46 6.78 22.23
C VAL A 283 -5.73 5.52 23.03
N GLN A 284 -6.84 4.84 22.78
CA GLN A 284 -7.19 3.53 23.35
C GLN A 284 -7.39 2.51 22.23
N GLY A 285 -6.97 1.26 22.47
CA GLY A 285 -7.18 0.20 21.49
C GLY A 285 -6.03 0.07 20.51
N TRP A 286 -4.84 0.61 20.85
CA TRP A 286 -3.68 0.52 19.97
C TRP A 286 -3.32 -0.95 19.73
N ARG A 287 -3.15 -1.35 18.46
CA ARG A 287 -2.98 -2.75 18.01
C ARG A 287 -4.15 -3.67 18.35
N GLY A 288 -5.36 -3.13 18.48
CA GLY A 288 -6.56 -3.89 18.84
C GLY A 288 -6.61 -4.33 20.31
N ASP A 289 -5.68 -3.88 21.16
CA ASP A 289 -5.71 -4.19 22.59
C ASP A 289 -6.54 -3.13 23.37
N PRO A 290 -7.71 -3.50 23.91
CA PRO A 290 -8.58 -2.57 24.62
C PRO A 290 -7.97 -1.95 25.89
N ASN A 291 -6.91 -2.55 26.41
CA ASN A 291 -6.21 -2.10 27.62
C ASN A 291 -4.98 -1.25 27.31
N HIS A 292 -4.61 -1.11 26.03
CA HIS A 292 -3.47 -0.32 25.63
C HIS A 292 -3.89 1.15 25.44
N TRP A 293 -3.38 2.00 26.32
CA TRP A 293 -3.59 3.45 26.29
C TRP A 293 -2.29 4.18 26.02
N LEU A 294 -2.31 5.18 25.13
CA LEU A 294 -1.19 6.10 24.89
C LEU A 294 -1.62 7.52 25.22
N LEU A 295 -0.88 8.21 26.09
CA LEU A 295 -1.02 9.64 26.31
C LEU A 295 0.15 10.37 25.64
N LEU A 296 -0.17 11.22 24.67
CA LEU A 296 0.76 11.82 23.73
C LEU A 296 0.59 13.34 23.71
N ARG A 297 1.68 14.10 23.74
CA ARG A 297 1.66 15.56 23.53
C ARG A 297 2.19 15.88 22.14
N PRO A 298 1.68 16.93 21.46
CA PRO A 298 2.29 17.40 20.23
C PRO A 298 3.73 17.86 20.50
N ILE A 299 4.61 17.61 19.53
CA ILE A 299 5.99 18.10 19.54
C ILE A 299 6.31 18.80 18.22
N VAL A 300 7.32 19.68 18.27
CA VAL A 300 7.90 20.27 17.07
C VAL A 300 9.17 19.49 16.74
N VAL A 301 9.26 19.01 15.51
CA VAL A 301 10.43 18.31 14.99
C VAL A 301 11.16 19.20 13.97
N PRO A 302 12.43 18.88 13.62
CA PRO A 302 13.13 19.59 12.55
C PRO A 302 12.36 19.54 11.23
N ALA A 303 12.44 20.61 10.43
CA ALA A 303 11.75 20.72 9.14
C ALA A 303 12.17 19.65 8.11
N THR A 304 13.25 18.92 8.35
CA THR A 304 13.68 17.78 7.54
C THR A 304 12.77 16.56 7.69
N PHE A 305 11.92 16.52 8.71
CA PHE A 305 10.99 15.41 8.96
C PHE A 305 9.71 15.67 8.16
N THR A 306 9.78 15.39 6.86
CA THR A 306 8.67 15.59 5.90
C THR A 306 7.79 14.34 5.78
N PRO A 307 6.56 14.44 5.22
CA PRO A 307 5.76 13.27 4.85
C PRO A 307 6.53 12.23 4.03
N THR A 308 7.29 12.67 3.02
CA THR A 308 8.13 11.79 2.18
C THR A 308 9.21 11.08 2.98
N TRP A 309 9.85 11.78 3.91
CA TRP A 309 10.84 11.17 4.80
C TRP A 309 10.20 10.12 5.70
N ALA A 310 9.03 10.41 6.29
CA ALA A 310 8.30 9.47 7.14
C ALA A 310 7.82 8.23 6.38
N GLY A 311 7.32 8.38 5.14
CA GLY A 311 6.93 7.27 4.27
C GLY A 311 8.11 6.38 3.81
N GLY A 312 9.34 6.87 3.91
CA GLY A 312 10.55 6.08 3.67
C GLY A 312 10.95 5.18 4.85
N LEU A 313 10.39 5.38 6.04
CA LEU A 313 10.71 4.57 7.21
C LEU A 313 10.06 3.20 7.15
N ARG A 314 10.74 2.21 7.73
CA ARG A 314 10.30 0.81 7.85
C ARG A 314 10.34 0.38 9.30
N ARG A 315 9.62 -0.67 9.66
CA ARG A 315 9.76 -1.32 10.97
C ARG A 315 11.24 -1.67 11.23
N GLY A 316 11.73 -1.37 12.42
CA GLY A 316 13.15 -1.48 12.81
C GLY A 316 14.02 -0.28 12.41
N SER A 317 13.53 0.66 11.60
CA SER A 317 14.28 1.86 11.22
C SER A 317 14.47 2.78 12.43
N GLY A 318 15.71 3.20 12.67
CA GLY A 318 16.05 4.10 13.78
C GLY A 318 16.31 5.54 13.35
N PHE A 319 15.83 6.52 14.11
CA PHE A 319 16.03 7.95 13.88
C PHE A 319 16.10 8.74 15.19
N GLN A 320 16.56 10.00 15.14
CA GLN A 320 16.73 10.82 16.35
C GLN A 320 15.68 11.94 16.45
N VAL A 321 15.07 12.08 17.63
CA VAL A 321 14.17 13.20 17.97
C VAL A 321 14.55 13.73 19.34
N GLU A 322 14.77 15.04 19.47
CA GLU A 322 15.18 15.68 20.74
C GLU A 322 16.39 14.97 21.40
N GLY A 323 17.40 14.59 20.60
CA GLY A 323 18.62 13.92 21.08
C GLY A 323 18.47 12.44 21.46
N ARG A 324 17.28 11.85 21.27
CA ARG A 324 16.96 10.46 21.63
C ARG A 324 16.75 9.63 20.38
N ARG A 325 17.30 8.41 20.36
CA ARG A 325 17.11 7.46 19.26
C ARG A 325 15.80 6.68 19.46
N PHE A 326 14.88 6.78 18.51
CA PHE A 326 13.66 6.00 18.45
C PHE A 326 13.79 4.93 17.37
N GLU A 327 13.19 3.77 17.61
CA GLU A 327 13.08 2.68 16.64
C GLU A 327 11.64 2.51 16.20
N THR A 328 11.39 2.51 14.89
CA THR A 328 10.06 2.34 14.30
C THR A 328 9.52 0.96 14.62
N VAL A 329 8.40 0.90 15.32
CA VAL A 329 7.75 -0.34 15.73
C VAL A 329 6.73 -0.80 14.71
N ASP A 330 5.90 0.12 14.19
CA ASP A 330 4.92 -0.15 13.13
C ASP A 330 4.76 1.06 12.21
N VAL A 331 4.22 0.76 11.03
CA VAL A 331 3.66 1.72 10.06
C VAL A 331 2.23 1.26 9.76
N TRP A 332 1.30 2.18 9.58
CA TRP A 332 -0.11 1.86 9.29
C TRP A 332 -0.75 2.88 8.37
N LEU A 333 -1.91 2.48 7.85
CA LEU A 333 -2.88 3.33 7.17
C LEU A 333 -4.07 3.56 8.11
N GLU A 334 -4.55 4.80 8.20
CA GLU A 334 -5.63 5.22 9.09
C GLU A 334 -6.72 5.95 8.31
N ARG A 335 -7.97 5.62 8.61
CA ARG A 335 -9.14 6.40 8.18
C ARG A 335 -9.85 6.94 9.41
N PRO A 336 -9.58 8.18 9.83
CA PRO A 336 -10.31 8.79 10.92
C PRO A 336 -11.78 8.96 10.52
N LYS A 337 -12.69 8.60 11.42
CA LYS A 337 -14.10 8.95 11.23
C LYS A 337 -14.38 10.36 11.73
N PRO A 338 -15.51 10.97 11.30
CA PRO A 338 -15.90 12.28 11.78
C PRO A 338 -15.91 12.36 13.31
N ALA A 339 -15.12 13.28 13.83
CA ALA A 339 -15.00 13.49 15.25
C ALA A 339 -16.27 14.13 15.84
N LYS A 340 -16.58 13.79 17.08
CA LYS A 340 -17.64 14.38 17.90
C LYS A 340 -17.01 15.34 18.90
N GLY A 341 -17.55 16.56 19.04
CA GLY A 341 -17.16 17.47 20.10
C GLY A 341 -17.11 18.94 19.70
N VAL A 342 -16.56 19.77 20.58
CA VAL A 342 -16.60 21.25 20.49
C VAL A 342 -15.77 21.78 19.30
N ARG A 343 -14.85 20.97 18.78
CA ARG A 343 -14.05 21.24 17.57
C ARG A 343 -14.23 20.17 16.48
N ALA A 344 -15.44 19.60 16.35
CA ALA A 344 -15.77 18.74 15.21
C ALA A 344 -15.47 19.50 13.89
N GLY A 345 -14.39 19.13 13.22
CA GLY A 345 -13.80 19.92 12.13
C GLY A 345 -12.27 20.03 12.16
N THR A 346 -11.57 19.24 12.98
CA THR A 346 -10.14 19.02 12.78
C THR A 346 -9.91 18.59 11.32
N PRO A 347 -8.93 19.17 10.59
CA PRO A 347 -8.78 19.00 9.13
C PRO A 347 -8.64 17.56 8.63
N TRP A 348 -8.45 16.62 9.54
CA TRP A 348 -8.04 15.25 9.29
C TRP A 348 -9.22 14.30 9.22
N ALA A 349 -10.42 14.73 9.64
CA ALA A 349 -11.63 13.92 9.63
C ALA A 349 -12.12 13.50 8.22
N GLN A 350 -11.39 13.83 7.16
CA GLN A 350 -11.79 13.62 5.77
C GLN A 350 -10.70 13.06 4.85
N SER A 351 -9.46 12.87 5.31
CA SER A 351 -8.37 12.30 4.50
C SER A 351 -7.87 10.98 5.09
N THR A 352 -7.44 10.09 4.19
CA THR A 352 -6.69 8.90 4.58
C THR A 352 -5.32 9.35 5.05
N LEU A 353 -4.89 8.85 6.21
CA LEU A 353 -3.62 9.20 6.82
C LEU A 353 -2.70 8.00 6.83
N TYR A 354 -1.43 8.27 6.71
CA TYR A 354 -0.39 7.33 7.04
C TYR A 354 0.12 7.63 8.44
N GLY A 355 0.62 6.62 9.12
CA GLY A 355 1.28 6.84 10.39
C GLY A 355 2.38 5.84 10.68
N LEU A 356 3.25 6.23 11.59
CA LEU A 356 4.26 5.37 12.17
C LEU A 356 4.36 5.61 13.67
N VAL A 357 4.73 4.55 14.38
CA VAL A 357 4.93 4.57 15.82
C VAL A 357 6.35 4.10 16.04
N ALA A 358 7.10 4.83 16.84
CA ALA A 358 8.45 4.49 17.23
C ALA A 358 8.61 4.49 18.75
N ARG A 359 9.57 3.71 19.27
CA ARG A 359 9.82 3.61 20.72
C ARG A 359 11.26 3.92 21.09
N ASN A 360 11.41 4.46 22.29
CA ASN A 360 12.65 4.51 23.04
C ASN A 360 12.33 4.17 24.50
N GLY A 361 12.60 2.93 24.93
CA GLY A 361 12.21 2.46 26.26
C GLY A 361 10.70 2.54 26.50
N GLU A 362 10.29 3.34 27.49
CA GLU A 362 8.87 3.59 27.82
C GLU A 362 8.24 4.71 27.00
N GLU A 363 9.04 5.46 26.25
CA GLU A 363 8.56 6.57 25.44
C GLU A 363 8.07 6.08 24.08
N TRP A 364 6.96 6.68 23.66
CA TRP A 364 6.30 6.42 22.41
C TRP A 364 6.27 7.69 21.58
N LEU A 365 6.65 7.56 20.33
CA LEU A 365 6.57 8.60 19.32
C LEU A 365 5.51 8.18 18.31
N LEU A 366 4.51 9.02 18.10
CA LEU A 366 3.47 8.85 17.10
C LEU A 366 3.69 9.90 16.02
N CYS A 367 3.74 9.48 14.77
CA CYS A 367 3.76 10.37 13.62
C CYS A 367 2.59 10.03 12.71
N ARG A 368 1.92 11.08 12.23
CA ARG A 368 0.82 11.00 11.27
C ARG A 368 1.05 12.00 10.17
N TRP A 369 0.77 11.60 8.93
CA TRP A 369 0.90 12.49 7.80
C TRP A 369 -0.10 12.18 6.71
N ASP A 370 -0.39 13.20 5.92
CA ASP A 370 -0.93 13.07 4.57
C ASP A 370 0.04 13.73 3.57
N GLU A 371 -0.43 14.03 2.37
CA GLU A 371 0.39 14.68 1.34
C GLU A 371 0.81 16.11 1.69
N LYS A 372 0.11 16.77 2.61
CA LYS A 372 0.22 18.21 2.88
C LYS A 372 0.84 18.50 4.25
N GLU A 373 0.52 17.71 5.26
CA GLU A 373 0.89 17.98 6.64
C GLU A 373 1.46 16.73 7.32
N ILE A 374 2.38 16.94 8.26
CA ILE A 374 2.94 15.90 9.13
C ILE A 374 2.89 16.40 10.57
N ARG A 375 2.47 15.52 11.48
CA ARG A 375 2.34 15.80 12.91
C ARG A 375 3.06 14.75 13.73
N TRP A 376 3.71 15.25 14.77
CA TRP A 376 4.49 14.43 15.67
C TRP A 376 3.95 14.58 17.08
N TYR A 377 3.82 13.46 17.76
CA TYR A 377 3.46 13.40 19.15
C TYR A 377 4.47 12.53 19.90
N LEU A 378 4.77 12.93 21.12
CA LEU A 378 5.63 12.19 22.04
C LEU A 378 4.87 11.93 23.32
N GLY A 379 5.00 10.74 23.88
CA GLY A 379 4.39 10.43 25.15
C GLY A 379 4.74 9.04 25.64
N ARG A 380 3.77 8.42 26.32
CA ARG A 380 3.98 7.13 26.99
C ARG A 380 2.70 6.32 27.06
N ALA A 381 2.87 5.02 27.31
CA ALA A 381 1.74 4.17 27.64
C ALA A 381 1.20 4.48 29.04
N LEU A 382 -0.12 4.37 29.21
CA LEU A 382 -0.81 4.41 30.50
C LEU A 382 -1.52 3.08 30.76
N SER A 383 -1.74 2.76 32.03
CA SER A 383 -2.62 1.65 32.39
C SER A 383 -4.09 2.08 32.29
N ALA A 384 -4.98 1.14 31.95
CA ALA A 384 -6.42 1.38 31.97
C ALA A 384 -6.92 1.85 33.34
N ALA A 385 -6.33 1.34 34.44
CA ALA A 385 -6.65 1.76 35.80
C ALA A 385 -6.29 3.24 36.05
N THR A 386 -5.15 3.72 35.53
CA THR A 386 -4.76 5.13 35.61
C THR A 386 -5.76 6.03 34.90
N VAL A 387 -6.23 5.64 33.71
CA VAL A 387 -7.21 6.41 32.94
C VAL A 387 -8.58 6.39 33.62
N ALA A 388 -9.03 5.24 34.10
CA ALA A 388 -10.31 5.10 34.80
C ALA A 388 -10.36 5.90 36.12
N ALA A 389 -9.26 5.91 36.88
CA ALA A 389 -9.15 6.71 38.10
C ALA A 389 -9.12 8.23 37.80
N ALA A 390 -8.55 8.63 36.65
CA ALA A 390 -8.52 10.02 36.25
C ALA A 390 -9.90 10.55 35.85
N PHE A 391 -10.74 9.73 35.21
CA PHE A 391 -12.07 10.09 34.73
C PHE A 391 -13.14 9.16 35.31
N PRO A 392 -13.52 9.35 36.59
CA PRO A 392 -14.59 8.56 37.19
C PRO A 392 -15.90 8.74 36.42
N ARG A 393 -16.61 7.64 36.17
CA ARG A 393 -17.94 7.67 35.54
C ARG A 393 -18.88 8.47 36.45
N SER A 394 -19.42 9.57 35.92
CA SER A 394 -20.48 10.36 36.56
C SER A 394 -21.82 9.65 36.53
#